data_AF-A0A3A8T7H7-F1
#
_entry.id   AF-A0A3A8T7H7-F1
#
_cell.length_a   1.000
_cell.length_b   1.000
_cell.length_c   1.000
_cell.angle_alpha   90.00
_cell.angle_beta   90.00
_cell.angle_gamma   90.00
#
_symmetry.space_group_name_H-M   'P 1'
#
loop_
_entity.id
_entity.type
_entity.pdbx_description
1 polymer ?
#
loop_
_entity_poly.entity_id
_entity_poly.type
_entity_poly.pdbx_seq_one_letter_code
_entity_poly.pdbx_strand_id
1 'polypeptide(L)'
;MLKSVEFSNVFIFEKESKRMPVFVLHELSHAYHDLVLGWEHAGLAAVYARAMTSKGYDCVERSRGPKLAHTFERAYAMTDVGEYFAENSEALFGRNDFYPFTREELGKHDPGMLALLQQEWQVTTTTTPTPPTTPTPPPVSAAFDARCYYRLTTQAQGDALSLDIVNDSRANNVPILAKTGCNDSGQLWKVTPVPANPDPEVKDSP
;
A
#
# COMPACT_ATOMS: atom_id res chain seq x y z
N MET A 1 -6.29 19.04 -11.47
CA MET A 1 -6.19 18.40 -10.15
C MET A 1 -5.01 18.97 -9.40
N LEU A 2 -5.12 19.12 -8.08
CA LEU A 2 -4.03 19.56 -7.22
C LEU A 2 -3.02 18.39 -7.12
N LYS A 3 -1.74 18.65 -7.39
CA LYS A 3 -0.67 17.63 -7.36
C LYS A 3 -0.18 17.40 -5.93
N SER A 4 -1.07 16.93 -5.05
CA SER A 4 -0.76 16.73 -3.64
C SER A 4 -1.65 15.68 -3.02
N VAL A 5 -1.09 14.88 -2.11
CA VAL A 5 -1.85 14.08 -1.15
C VAL A 5 -2.16 14.97 0.05
N GLU A 6 -3.45 15.23 0.28
CA GLU A 6 -3.91 16.04 1.41
C GLU A 6 -4.78 15.21 2.35
N PHE A 7 -4.27 14.94 3.55
CA PHE A 7 -5.08 14.43 4.65
C PHE A 7 -5.85 15.58 5.30
N SER A 8 -6.98 15.95 4.70
CA SER A 8 -7.90 16.93 5.28
C SER A 8 -8.73 16.26 6.38
N ASN A 9 -9.00 16.98 7.47
CA ASN A 9 -9.80 16.50 8.62
C ASN A 9 -9.12 15.46 9.55
N VAL A 10 -7.87 15.70 9.91
CA VAL A 10 -7.12 14.91 10.92
C VAL A 10 -7.90 14.70 12.23
N PHE A 11 -8.80 15.62 12.61
CA PHE A 11 -9.63 15.50 13.82
C PHE A 11 -10.58 14.31 13.84
N ILE A 12 -10.94 13.74 12.67
CA ILE A 12 -11.80 12.56 12.57
C ILE A 12 -11.06 11.33 12.04
N PHE A 13 -9.72 11.39 11.94
CA PHE A 13 -8.90 10.34 11.35
C PHE A 13 -9.22 8.95 11.92
N GLU A 14 -9.29 8.80 13.25
CA GLU A 14 -9.60 7.51 13.89
C GLU A 14 -10.99 6.97 13.50
N LYS A 15 -11.98 7.86 13.36
CA LYS A 15 -13.32 7.48 12.92
C LYS A 15 -13.31 7.04 11.47
N GLU A 16 -12.61 7.78 10.61
CA GLU A 16 -12.50 7.44 9.18
C GLU A 16 -11.68 6.17 8.97
N SER A 17 -10.62 5.90 9.73
CA SER A 17 -9.88 4.63 9.68
C SER A 17 -10.72 3.43 10.11
N LYS A 18 -11.79 3.62 10.90
CA LYS A 18 -12.73 2.53 11.21
C LYS A 18 -13.67 2.28 10.03
N ARG A 19 -14.03 3.32 9.28
CA ARG A 19 -14.91 3.21 8.10
C ARG A 19 -14.16 2.71 6.87
N MET A 20 -12.99 3.29 6.59
CA MET A 20 -12.07 2.99 5.49
C MET A 20 -10.70 2.60 6.08
N PRO A 21 -10.44 1.30 6.33
CA PRO A 21 -9.27 0.84 7.07
C PRO A 21 -7.92 1.28 6.48
N VAL A 22 -7.86 1.45 5.16
CA VAL A 22 -6.61 1.75 4.44
C VAL A 22 -6.74 2.99 3.55
N PHE A 23 -7.55 4.00 3.94
CA PHE A 23 -7.67 5.24 3.15
C PHE A 23 -6.33 6.00 2.98
N VAL A 24 -5.35 5.80 3.86
CA VAL A 24 -3.99 6.34 3.63
C VAL A 24 -3.36 5.75 2.37
N LEU A 25 -3.54 4.45 2.15
CA LEU A 25 -3.10 3.77 0.93
C LEU A 25 -3.88 4.26 -0.29
N HIS A 26 -5.17 4.55 -0.14
CA HIS A 26 -5.99 5.16 -1.19
C HIS A 26 -5.35 6.44 -1.72
N GLU A 27 -5.07 7.38 -0.83
CA GLU A 27 -4.46 8.66 -1.20
C GLU A 27 -3.05 8.50 -1.78
N LEU A 28 -2.25 7.57 -1.24
CA LEU A 28 -0.93 7.25 -1.81
C LEU A 28 -1.03 6.58 -3.18
N SER A 29 -2.10 5.83 -3.45
CA SER A 29 -2.36 5.22 -4.75
C SER A 29 -2.69 6.28 -5.80
N HIS A 30 -3.42 7.35 -5.43
CA HIS A 30 -3.60 8.52 -6.28
C HIS A 30 -2.27 9.17 -6.66
N ALA A 31 -1.36 9.34 -5.69
CA ALA A 31 -0.03 9.88 -5.96
C ALA A 31 0.81 8.98 -6.88
N TYR A 32 0.76 7.66 -6.67
CA TYR A 32 1.46 6.71 -7.54
C TYR A 32 0.91 6.73 -8.96
N HIS A 33 -0.41 6.78 -9.11
CA HIS A 33 -1.06 6.91 -10.42
C HIS A 33 -0.63 8.19 -11.13
N ASP A 34 -0.58 9.34 -10.46
CA ASP A 34 -0.17 10.61 -11.09
C ASP A 34 1.33 10.65 -11.46
N LEU A 35 2.20 10.12 -10.58
CA LEU A 35 3.66 10.29 -10.71
C LEU A 35 4.35 9.17 -11.49
N VAL A 36 3.82 7.95 -11.43
CA VAL A 36 4.49 6.76 -11.95
C VAL A 36 3.76 6.19 -13.17
N LEU A 37 2.45 5.97 -13.07
CA LEU A 37 1.66 5.40 -14.17
C LEU A 37 1.32 6.44 -15.24
N GLY A 38 0.91 7.62 -14.78
CA GLY A 38 0.33 8.67 -15.60
C GLY A 38 -1.09 8.36 -16.06
N TRP A 39 -1.85 9.42 -16.34
CA TRP A 39 -3.25 9.35 -16.76
C TRP A 39 -3.50 8.68 -18.12
N GLU A 40 -2.44 8.49 -18.92
CA GLU A 40 -2.49 7.84 -20.24
C GLU A 40 -2.12 6.35 -20.17
N HIS A 41 -2.06 5.76 -18.98
CA HIS A 41 -1.69 4.35 -18.80
C HIS A 41 -2.68 3.42 -19.52
N ALA A 42 -2.30 2.94 -20.71
CA ALA A 42 -3.19 2.21 -21.61
C ALA A 42 -3.75 0.92 -20.99
N GLY A 43 -2.95 0.22 -20.19
CA GLY A 43 -3.39 -0.99 -19.49
C GLY A 43 -4.51 -0.70 -18.49
N LEU A 44 -4.38 0.40 -17.75
CA LEU A 44 -5.35 0.85 -16.75
C LEU A 44 -6.64 1.35 -17.40
N ALA A 45 -6.52 2.15 -18.47
CA ALA A 45 -7.67 2.59 -19.25
C ALA A 45 -8.47 1.40 -19.83
N ALA A 46 -7.78 0.35 -20.29
CA ALA A 46 -8.42 -0.82 -20.86
C ALA A 46 -9.17 -1.68 -19.82
N VAL A 47 -8.60 -1.91 -18.63
CA VAL A 47 -9.33 -2.61 -17.56
C VAL A 47 -10.51 -1.80 -17.06
N TYR A 48 -10.35 -0.48 -16.90
CA TYR A 48 -11.43 0.40 -16.44
C TYR A 48 -12.61 0.42 -17.42
N ALA A 49 -12.34 0.51 -18.73
CA ALA A 49 -13.39 0.43 -19.75
C ALA A 49 -14.18 -0.89 -19.71
N ARG A 50 -13.49 -2.01 -19.43
CA ARG A 50 -14.15 -3.31 -19.23
C ARG A 50 -15.02 -3.33 -17.98
N ALA A 51 -14.52 -2.80 -16.86
CA ALA A 51 -15.29 -2.69 -15.62
C ALA A 51 -16.55 -1.83 -15.79
N MET A 52 -16.45 -0.71 -16.49
CA MET A 52 -17.59 0.15 -16.82
C MET A 52 -18.61 -0.56 -17.73
N THR A 53 -18.15 -1.39 -18.65
CA THR A 53 -19.03 -2.14 -19.56
C THR A 53 -19.71 -3.32 -18.86
N SER A 54 -19.02 -3.99 -17.93
CA SER A 54 -19.57 -5.15 -17.20
C SER A 54 -20.69 -4.77 -16.23
N LYS A 55 -20.72 -3.50 -15.78
CA LYS A 55 -21.63 -2.99 -14.74
C LYS A 55 -21.52 -3.74 -13.41
N GLY A 56 -20.46 -4.51 -13.22
CA GLY A 56 -20.24 -5.29 -11.98
C GLY A 56 -20.15 -4.40 -10.73
N TYR A 57 -19.75 -3.15 -10.92
CA TYR A 57 -19.59 -2.15 -9.86
C TYR A 57 -20.79 -1.20 -9.69
N ASP A 58 -21.88 -1.37 -10.46
CA ASP A 58 -23.03 -0.44 -10.44
C ASP A 58 -23.83 -0.48 -9.12
N CYS A 59 -23.81 -1.61 -8.42
CA CYS A 59 -24.44 -1.81 -7.13
C CYS A 59 -23.69 -2.89 -6.35
N VAL A 60 -22.79 -2.46 -5.47
CA VAL A 60 -21.94 -3.34 -4.67
C VAL A 60 -22.16 -3.09 -3.19
N GLU A 61 -21.83 -4.08 -2.37
CA GLU A 61 -21.88 -3.94 -0.93
C GLU A 61 -20.81 -2.94 -0.45
N ARG A 62 -21.16 -2.12 0.54
CA ARG A 62 -20.26 -1.18 1.20
C ARG A 62 -20.30 -1.35 2.70
N SER A 63 -19.13 -1.46 3.31
CA SER A 63 -18.97 -1.37 4.76
C SER A 63 -18.97 0.09 5.20
N ARG A 64 -19.75 0.41 6.22
CA ARG A 64 -19.78 1.76 6.84
C ARG A 64 -18.94 1.83 8.11
N GLY A 65 -18.18 0.78 8.41
CA GLY A 65 -17.38 0.59 9.61
C GLY A 65 -17.99 -0.40 10.61
N PRO A 66 -17.28 -0.73 11.70
CA PRO A 66 -17.69 -1.74 12.65
C PRO A 66 -19.05 -1.43 13.26
N LYS A 67 -19.91 -2.46 13.33
CA LYS A 67 -21.25 -2.41 13.95
C LYS A 67 -22.29 -1.56 13.21
N LEU A 68 -21.96 -1.04 12.03
CA LEU A 68 -22.94 -0.42 11.14
C LEU A 68 -23.39 -1.42 10.08
N ALA A 69 -24.66 -1.37 9.71
CA ALA A 69 -25.19 -2.18 8.63
C ALA A 69 -24.49 -1.82 7.32
N HIS A 70 -24.25 -2.82 6.48
CA HIS A 70 -23.75 -2.59 5.13
C HIS A 70 -24.82 -1.93 4.27
N THR A 71 -24.37 -1.12 3.32
CA THR A 71 -25.22 -0.48 2.30
C THR A 71 -24.91 -1.05 0.93
N PHE A 72 -25.78 -0.79 -0.04
CA PHE A 72 -25.56 -1.16 -1.45
C PHE A 72 -25.67 0.08 -2.31
N GLU A 73 -24.60 0.42 -3.01
CA GLU A 73 -24.51 1.61 -3.84
C GLU A 73 -23.47 1.40 -4.96
N ARG A 74 -23.40 2.35 -5.92
CA ARG A 74 -22.37 2.32 -6.96
C ARG A 74 -20.99 2.42 -6.29
N ALA A 75 -20.06 1.55 -6.67
CA ALA A 75 -18.72 1.57 -6.12
C ALA A 75 -18.04 2.92 -6.39
N TYR A 76 -17.33 3.46 -5.39
CA TYR A 76 -16.62 4.73 -5.55
C TYR A 76 -15.54 4.67 -6.65
N ALA A 77 -14.97 3.48 -6.84
CA ALA A 77 -14.09 3.09 -7.93
C ALA A 77 -14.63 3.47 -9.33
N MET A 78 -15.93 3.66 -9.51
CA MET A 78 -16.53 4.00 -10.80
C MET A 78 -16.67 5.51 -11.05
N THR A 79 -16.10 6.35 -10.19
CA THR A 79 -16.10 7.82 -10.36
C THR A 79 -15.17 8.23 -11.51
N ASP A 80 -13.92 7.77 -11.48
CA ASP A 80 -12.95 7.92 -12.56
C ASP A 80 -11.86 6.83 -12.47
N VAL A 81 -10.91 6.87 -13.39
CA VAL A 81 -9.83 5.87 -13.50
C VAL A 81 -8.86 5.90 -12.31
N GLY A 82 -8.67 7.06 -11.67
CA GLY A 82 -7.82 7.21 -10.49
C GLY A 82 -8.48 6.58 -9.28
N GLU A 83 -9.77 6.87 -9.05
CA GLU A 83 -10.56 6.22 -8.00
C GLU A 83 -10.64 4.71 -8.21
N TYR A 84 -10.79 4.26 -9.45
CA TYR A 84 -10.73 2.84 -9.78
C TYR A 84 -9.40 2.20 -9.39
N PHE A 85 -8.27 2.85 -9.65
CA PHE A 85 -6.96 2.35 -9.26
C PHE A 85 -6.77 2.33 -7.73
N ALA A 86 -7.17 3.41 -7.04
CA ALA A 86 -7.00 3.55 -5.60
C ALA A 86 -7.83 2.54 -4.82
N GLU A 87 -9.14 2.45 -5.09
CA GLU A 87 -10.07 1.53 -4.43
C GLU A 87 -9.66 0.07 -4.59
N ASN A 88 -9.30 -0.35 -5.81
CA ASN A 88 -8.89 -1.75 -6.01
C ASN A 88 -7.48 -2.02 -5.44
N SER A 89 -6.63 -1.00 -5.26
CA SER A 89 -5.37 -1.13 -4.52
C SER A 89 -5.61 -1.38 -3.02
N GLU A 90 -6.67 -0.82 -2.43
CA GLU A 90 -7.10 -1.15 -1.07
C GLU A 90 -7.44 -2.63 -0.93
N ALA A 91 -8.20 -3.19 -1.87
CA ALA A 91 -8.54 -4.61 -1.88
C ALA A 91 -7.30 -5.49 -2.08
N LEU A 92 -6.31 -5.05 -2.86
CA LEU A 92 -5.06 -5.79 -3.08
C LEU A 92 -4.24 -5.92 -1.79
N PHE A 93 -4.01 -4.83 -1.05
CA PHE A 93 -3.06 -4.80 0.06
C PHE A 93 -3.70 -4.89 1.45
N GLY A 94 -4.98 -4.58 1.57
CA GLY A 94 -5.69 -4.53 2.84
C GLY A 94 -7.13 -4.95 2.69
N ARG A 95 -8.03 -4.14 3.25
CA ARG A 95 -9.47 -4.34 3.16
C ARG A 95 -10.15 -3.06 2.69
N ASN A 96 -10.77 -3.11 1.51
CA ASN A 96 -11.55 -2.01 0.98
C ASN A 96 -12.86 -1.80 1.77
N ASP A 97 -13.44 -0.60 1.72
CA ASP A 97 -14.79 -0.34 2.27
C ASP A 97 -15.90 -0.61 1.25
N PHE A 98 -15.60 -0.72 -0.05
CA PHE A 98 -16.50 -1.24 -1.09
C PHE A 98 -16.12 -2.66 -1.53
N TYR A 99 -17.11 -3.47 -1.89
CA TYR A 99 -16.84 -4.74 -2.55
C TYR A 99 -16.24 -4.49 -3.96
N PRO A 100 -15.18 -5.21 -4.36
CA PRO A 100 -14.51 -6.30 -3.64
C PRO A 100 -13.70 -5.82 -2.44
N PHE A 101 -13.91 -6.45 -1.27
CA PHE A 101 -13.27 -6.05 -0.02
C PHE A 101 -11.87 -6.61 0.14
N THR A 102 -11.60 -7.79 -0.44
CA THR A 102 -10.30 -8.47 -0.33
C THR A 102 -9.72 -8.80 -1.70
N ARG A 103 -8.44 -9.15 -1.71
CA ARG A 103 -7.72 -9.58 -2.92
C ARG A 103 -8.38 -10.78 -3.59
N GLU A 104 -8.86 -11.75 -2.81
CA GLU A 104 -9.51 -12.96 -3.32
C GLU A 104 -10.86 -12.63 -3.97
N GLU A 105 -11.61 -11.69 -3.39
CA GLU A 105 -12.85 -11.19 -3.96
C GLU A 105 -12.57 -10.39 -5.24
N LEU A 106 -11.53 -9.56 -5.25
CA LEU A 106 -11.08 -8.83 -6.43
C LEU A 106 -10.71 -9.80 -7.56
N GLY A 107 -10.00 -10.89 -7.26
CA GLY A 107 -9.65 -11.90 -8.25
C GLY A 107 -10.86 -12.62 -8.87
N LYS A 108 -11.99 -12.70 -8.15
CA LYS A 108 -13.24 -13.27 -8.67
C LYS A 108 -14.07 -12.24 -9.43
N HIS A 109 -14.09 -11.01 -8.94
CA HIS A 109 -14.94 -9.94 -9.47
C HIS A 109 -14.32 -9.26 -10.70
N ASP A 110 -13.04 -8.89 -10.61
CA ASP A 110 -12.28 -8.21 -11.64
C ASP A 110 -10.85 -8.80 -11.74
N PRO A 111 -10.70 -10.01 -12.30
CA PRO A 111 -9.39 -10.65 -12.46
C PRO A 111 -8.43 -9.84 -13.34
N GLY A 112 -8.96 -9.03 -14.26
CA GLY A 112 -8.14 -8.15 -15.11
C GLY A 112 -7.49 -7.03 -14.31
N MET A 113 -8.25 -6.43 -13.38
CA MET A 113 -7.70 -5.43 -12.48
C MET A 113 -6.71 -6.02 -11.47
N LEU A 114 -6.98 -7.21 -10.93
CA LEU A 114 -6.02 -7.89 -10.05
C LEU A 114 -4.67 -8.11 -10.75
N ALA A 115 -4.70 -8.62 -11.98
CA ALA A 115 -3.48 -8.87 -12.75
C ALA A 115 -2.70 -7.57 -13.03
N LEU A 116 -3.40 -6.49 -13.38
CA LEU A 116 -2.79 -5.17 -13.58
C LEU A 116 -2.12 -4.68 -12.29
N LEU A 117 -2.84 -4.72 -11.16
CA LEU A 117 -2.29 -4.26 -9.89
C LEU A 117 -1.07 -5.07 -9.46
N GLN A 118 -1.06 -6.39 -9.66
CA GLN A 118 0.10 -7.22 -9.35
C GLN A 118 1.32 -6.83 -10.20
N GLN A 119 1.11 -6.49 -11.48
CA GLN A 119 2.15 -6.00 -12.37
C GLN A 119 2.68 -4.63 -11.91
N GLU A 120 1.81 -3.64 -11.74
CA GLU A 120 2.22 -2.26 -11.45
C GLU A 120 2.85 -2.14 -10.06
N TRP A 121 2.30 -2.82 -9.07
CA TRP A 121 2.86 -2.85 -7.72
C TRP A 121 4.03 -3.83 -7.55
N GLN A 122 4.45 -4.51 -8.63
CA GLN A 122 5.56 -5.48 -8.63
C GLN A 122 5.41 -6.59 -7.57
N VAL A 123 4.17 -7.01 -7.30
CA VAL A 123 3.90 -8.14 -6.41
C VAL A 123 4.17 -9.42 -7.20
N THR A 124 5.25 -10.13 -6.88
CA THR A 124 5.62 -11.37 -7.56
C THR A 124 4.46 -12.37 -7.53
N THR A 125 3.86 -12.64 -8.69
CA THR A 125 3.00 -13.80 -8.87
C THR A 125 3.88 -15.04 -8.88
N THR A 126 3.80 -15.87 -7.85
CA THR A 126 4.39 -17.22 -7.90
C THR A 126 3.63 -18.00 -8.98
N THR A 127 4.13 -17.95 -10.20
CA THR A 127 3.71 -18.82 -11.29
C THR A 127 4.99 -19.35 -11.95
N THR A 128 5.08 -20.68 -11.99
CA THR A 128 6.13 -21.57 -12.48
C THR A 128 7.11 -20.98 -13.53
N PRO A 129 8.43 -21.24 -13.40
CA PRO A 129 9.45 -20.52 -14.16
C PRO A 129 9.52 -20.94 -15.63
N THR A 130 9.45 -19.95 -16.52
CA THR A 130 9.99 -20.02 -17.89
C THR A 130 11.46 -19.60 -17.83
N PRO A 131 12.39 -20.24 -18.57
CA PRO A 131 13.81 -19.93 -18.47
C PRO A 131 14.11 -18.47 -18.86
N PRO A 132 15.05 -17.80 -18.17
CA PRO A 132 15.23 -16.36 -18.26
C PRO A 132 15.88 -15.96 -19.58
N THR A 133 15.23 -15.08 -20.33
CA THR A 133 15.93 -14.11 -21.17
C THR A 133 16.45 -13.04 -20.22
N THR A 134 17.78 -12.91 -20.13
CA THR A 134 18.50 -12.02 -19.24
C THR A 134 17.98 -10.58 -19.31
N PRO A 135 17.29 -10.06 -18.28
CA PRO A 135 17.22 -8.63 -18.07
C PRO A 135 18.50 -8.22 -17.34
N THR A 136 19.08 -7.09 -17.74
CA THR A 136 20.11 -6.41 -16.94
C THR A 136 19.58 -6.22 -15.52
N PRO A 137 20.27 -6.70 -14.47
CA PRO A 137 19.78 -6.52 -13.12
C PRO A 137 19.74 -5.02 -12.80
N PRO A 138 18.69 -4.53 -12.11
CA PRO A 138 18.75 -3.21 -11.48
C PRO A 138 19.96 -3.19 -10.53
N PRO A 139 20.54 -2.01 -10.24
CA PRO A 139 21.70 -1.93 -9.36
C PRO A 139 21.38 -2.64 -8.05
N VAL A 140 22.18 -3.67 -7.75
CA VAL A 140 22.07 -4.46 -6.53
C VAL A 140 22.13 -3.48 -5.37
N SER A 141 21.03 -3.36 -4.64
CA SER A 141 21.00 -2.57 -3.40
C SER A 141 22.12 -3.09 -2.51
N ALA A 142 22.97 -2.20 -2.01
CA ALA A 142 24.09 -2.59 -1.15
C ALA A 142 23.55 -3.44 0.01
N ALA A 143 24.19 -4.59 0.26
CA ALA A 143 23.82 -5.42 1.40
C ALA A 143 23.99 -4.62 2.70
N PHE A 144 23.04 -4.72 3.62
CA PHE A 144 23.12 -4.07 4.93
C PHE A 144 24.32 -4.64 5.73
N ASP A 145 25.32 -3.81 6.00
CA ASP A 145 26.39 -4.09 6.95
C ASP A 145 25.89 -3.94 8.39
N ALA A 146 25.72 -5.06 9.10
CA ALA A 146 25.27 -5.09 10.49
C ALA A 146 26.26 -4.47 11.50
N ARG A 147 27.46 -4.08 11.06
CA ARG A 147 28.47 -3.38 11.88
C ARG A 147 28.29 -1.86 11.87
N CYS A 148 27.41 -1.34 11.03
CA CYS A 148 27.13 0.08 10.91
C CYS A 148 25.79 0.46 11.57
N TYR A 149 25.69 1.72 11.98
CA TYR A 149 24.41 2.35 12.27
C TYR A 149 23.86 2.99 11.01
N TYR A 150 22.54 2.96 10.85
CA TYR A 150 21.82 3.51 9.71
C TYR A 150 20.95 4.68 10.14
N ARG A 151 20.80 5.63 9.22
CA ARG A 151 19.79 6.67 9.31
C ARG A 151 18.62 6.26 8.44
N LEU A 152 17.42 6.35 8.99
CA LEU A 152 16.19 6.04 8.26
C LEU A 152 15.52 7.36 7.88
N THR A 153 15.50 7.66 6.58
CA THR A 153 14.85 8.85 6.01
C THR A 153 13.63 8.41 5.18
N THR A 154 12.81 9.36 4.77
CA THR A 154 11.70 9.11 3.84
C THR A 154 11.92 9.89 2.56
N GLN A 155 11.52 9.32 1.42
CA GLN A 155 11.65 10.00 0.13
C GLN A 155 10.89 11.34 0.12
N ALA A 156 9.75 11.42 0.82
CA ALA A 156 8.90 12.63 0.86
C ALA A 156 9.56 13.81 1.59
N GLN A 157 10.39 13.55 2.60
CA GLN A 157 11.04 14.60 3.40
C GLN A 157 12.54 14.74 3.11
N GLY A 158 13.07 13.87 2.23
CA GLY A 158 14.48 13.83 1.87
C GLY A 158 15.40 13.57 3.05
N ASP A 159 16.67 13.94 2.89
CA ASP A 159 17.71 13.71 3.89
C ASP A 159 17.72 14.71 5.06
N ALA A 160 16.75 15.64 5.08
CA ALA A 160 16.66 16.68 6.10
C ALA A 160 15.99 16.20 7.40
N LEU A 161 15.17 15.15 7.33
CA LEU A 161 14.47 14.55 8.46
C LEU A 161 14.80 13.05 8.57
N SER A 162 14.92 12.55 9.79
CA SER A 162 15.26 11.16 10.08
C SER A 162 14.44 10.59 11.23
N LEU A 163 14.19 9.28 11.20
CA LEU A 163 13.50 8.57 12.27
C LEU A 163 14.26 8.72 13.57
N ASP A 164 13.59 9.29 14.56
CA ASP A 164 14.09 9.59 15.90
C ASP A 164 13.06 9.14 16.95
N ILE A 165 13.43 9.23 18.21
CA ILE A 165 12.57 8.97 19.36
C ILE A 165 12.34 10.26 20.13
N VAL A 166 11.08 10.55 20.45
CA VAL A 166 10.75 11.68 21.34
C VAL A 166 11.38 11.43 22.70
N ASN A 167 12.24 12.35 23.13
CA ASN A 167 12.74 12.39 24.50
C ASN A 167 11.71 13.05 25.42
N ASP A 168 10.69 12.27 25.79
CA ASP A 168 9.60 12.73 26.64
C ASP A 168 9.89 12.55 28.15
N SER A 169 11.09 12.07 28.49
CA SER A 169 11.49 11.71 29.86
C SER A 169 10.57 10.68 30.53
N ARG A 170 9.82 9.90 29.73
CA ARG A 170 8.98 8.80 30.20
C ARG A 170 9.49 7.49 29.62
N ALA A 171 8.79 6.96 28.62
CA ALA A 171 9.10 5.69 28.02
C ALA A 171 10.06 5.82 26.84
N ASN A 172 10.25 7.03 26.29
CA ASN A 172 11.10 7.26 25.12
C ASN A 172 10.85 6.21 24.02
N ASN A 173 9.58 5.96 23.71
CA ASN A 173 9.14 4.91 22.78
C ASN A 173 8.21 5.43 21.69
N VAL A 174 8.13 6.75 21.56
CA VAL A 174 7.32 7.42 20.54
C VAL A 174 8.23 7.79 19.36
N PRO A 175 8.07 7.16 18.19
CA PRO A 175 8.85 7.51 17.01
C PRO A 175 8.37 8.83 16.39
N ILE A 176 9.30 9.63 15.88
CA ILE A 176 9.05 10.87 15.14
C ILE A 176 10.04 10.99 13.97
N LEU A 177 9.74 11.88 13.01
CA LEU A 177 10.73 12.36 12.04
C LEU A 177 11.27 13.71 12.55
N ALA A 178 12.53 13.71 13.01
CA ALA A 178 13.20 14.88 13.55
C ALA A 178 14.24 15.42 12.57
N LYS A 179 14.69 16.67 12.78
CA LYS A 179 15.75 17.27 11.98
C LYS A 179 17.01 16.42 12.08
N THR A 180 17.55 16.06 10.93
CA THR A 180 18.75 15.23 10.84
C THR A 180 19.96 15.94 11.44
N GLY A 181 20.47 15.40 12.54
CA GLY A 181 21.73 15.82 13.16
C GLY A 181 22.84 14.82 12.89
N CYS A 182 24.09 15.27 12.99
CA CYS A 182 25.25 14.39 12.74
C CYS A 182 25.51 13.38 13.87
N ASN A 183 24.98 13.62 15.09
CA ASN A 183 25.31 12.86 16.31
C ASN A 183 24.11 12.62 17.24
N ASP A 184 22.88 12.69 16.72
CA ASP A 184 21.70 12.47 17.55
C ASP A 184 21.50 10.97 17.75
N SER A 185 21.77 10.48 18.97
CA SER A 185 21.78 9.04 19.27
C SER A 185 20.44 8.34 19.02
N GLY A 186 19.33 9.07 19.05
CA GLY A 186 18.00 8.54 18.73
C GLY A 186 17.74 8.34 17.22
N GLN A 187 18.59 8.93 16.37
CA GLN A 187 18.48 8.85 14.90
C GLN A 187 19.36 7.77 14.27
N LEU A 188 20.13 7.04 15.08
CA LEU A 188 21.06 5.99 14.65
C LEU A 188 20.49 4.61 14.98
N TRP A 189 20.23 3.81 13.95
CA TRP A 189 19.57 2.52 14.07
C TRP A 189 20.51 1.36 13.76
N LYS A 190 20.56 0.36 14.64
CA LYS A 190 21.26 -0.90 14.38
C LYS A 190 20.27 -1.93 13.82
N VAL A 191 20.49 -2.34 12.58
CA VAL A 191 19.71 -3.43 11.98
C VAL A 191 20.39 -4.76 12.32
N THR A 192 19.65 -5.68 12.94
CA THR A 192 20.14 -7.02 13.29
C THR A 192 19.34 -8.04 12.49
N PRO A 193 19.96 -8.81 11.59
CA PRO A 193 19.27 -9.92 10.92
C PRO A 193 18.78 -10.91 11.97
N VAL A 194 17.52 -11.29 11.87
CA VAL A 194 16.96 -12.40 12.63
C VAL A 194 16.82 -13.61 11.70
N PRO A 195 16.98 -14.85 12.21
CA PRO A 195 16.67 -16.03 11.42
C PRO A 195 15.24 -15.94 10.87
N ALA A 196 15.02 -16.45 9.66
CA ALA A 196 13.67 -16.62 9.15
C ALA A 196 12.85 -17.39 10.19
N ASN A 197 11.68 -16.89 10.55
CA ASN A 197 10.80 -17.58 11.48
C ASN A 197 10.53 -18.97 10.88
N PRO A 198 10.83 -20.08 11.57
CA PRO A 198 10.53 -21.39 11.02
C PRO A 198 9.03 -21.44 10.76
N ASP A 199 8.65 -21.90 9.58
CA ASP A 199 7.25 -22.20 9.27
C ASP A 199 6.66 -23.03 10.42
N PRO A 200 5.40 -22.79 10.81
CA PRO A 200 4.78 -23.60 11.84
C PRO A 200 4.88 -25.07 11.43
N GLU A 201 5.61 -25.86 12.24
CA GLU A 201 5.74 -27.31 12.05
C GLU A 201 4.36 -27.90 11.79
N VAL A 202 4.15 -28.39 10.57
CA VAL A 202 3.01 -29.28 10.27
C VAL A 202 3.26 -30.55 11.07
N LYS A 203 2.61 -30.65 12.23
CA LYS A 203 2.53 -31.92 12.96
C LYS A 203 1.65 -32.86 12.16
N ASP A 204 2.27 -33.68 11.32
CA ASP A 204 1.63 -34.89 10.82
C ASP A 204 1.29 -35.76 12.02
N SER A 205 0.00 -35.79 12.35
CA SER A 205 -0.53 -36.70 13.35
C SER A 205 -0.61 -38.10 12.74
N PRO A 206 -0.26 -39.15 13.49
CA PRO A 206 -0.28 -40.54 13.04
C PRO A 206 -1.69 -41.07 12.77
#